data_AF-A0A415RMV1-F1
#
_entry.id   AF-A0A415RMV1-F1
#
_cell.length_a   1.000
_cell.length_b   1.000
_cell.length_c   1.000
_cell.angle_alpha   90.00
_cell.angle_beta   90.00
_cell.angle_gamma   90.00
#
_symmetry.space_group_name_H-M   'P 1'
#
loop_
_entity.id
_entity.type
_entity.pdbx_description
1 polymer ?
#
loop_
_entity_poly.entity_id
_entity_poly.type
_entity_poly.pdbx_seq_one_letter_code
_entity_poly.pdbx_strand_id
1 'polypeptide(L)'
;MNEMLLEISKLDFCVNDVCLFLDTHPCDQEAMRYYQEACCRLQRLKQAFIQRGGALTNRQCANLNQYINEPFPWDGGENTCGAMKNDCNFQ
;
A
#
# COMPACT_ATOMS: atom_id res chain seq x y z
N MET A 1 -15.14 -3.73 -2.27
CA MET A 1 -13.82 -3.49 -1.65
C MET A 1 -12.81 -4.46 -2.28
N ASN A 2 -11.66 -3.97 -2.74
CA ASN A 2 -10.63 -4.81 -3.39
C ASN A 2 -9.94 -5.71 -2.35
N GLU A 3 -10.20 -7.02 -2.35
CA GLU A 3 -9.61 -7.98 -1.39
C GLU A 3 -8.08 -7.97 -1.40
N MET A 4 -7.47 -7.86 -2.59
CA MET A 4 -6.02 -7.77 -2.75
C MET A 4 -5.45 -6.52 -2.07
N LEU A 5 -6.12 -5.38 -2.20
CA LEU A 5 -5.67 -4.13 -1.57
C LEU A 5 -5.80 -4.22 -0.05
N LEU A 6 -6.90 -4.80 0.44
CA LEU A 6 -7.10 -5.02 1.87
C LEU A 6 -6.00 -5.91 2.46
N GLU A 7 -5.63 -6.99 1.77
CA GLU A 7 -4.52 -7.86 2.19
C GLU A 7 -3.17 -7.15 2.15
N ILE A 8 -2.93 -6.29 1.16
CA ILE A 8 -1.72 -5.44 1.12
C ILE A 8 -1.69 -4.53 2.35
N SER A 9 -2.79 -3.84 2.66
CA SER A 9 -2.87 -2.94 3.82
C SER A 9 -2.64 -3.67 5.14
N LYS A 10 -3.22 -4.86 5.32
CA LYS A 10 -3.01 -5.68 6.52
C LYS A 10 -1.54 -6.08 6.67
N LEU A 11 -0.93 -6.60 5.60
CA LEU A 11 0.46 -7.02 5.64
C LEU A 11 1.43 -5.85 5.85
N ASP A 12 1.16 -4.70 5.26
CA ASP A 12 1.95 -3.48 5.46
C ASP A 12 1.92 -3.04 6.94
N PHE A 13 0.74 -3.10 7.57
CA PHE A 13 0.61 -2.88 9.01
C PHE A 13 1.39 -3.90 9.83
N CYS A 14 1.24 -5.20 9.56
CA CYS A 14 1.95 -6.26 10.29
C CYS A 14 3.47 -6.15 10.16
N VAL A 15 3.99 -5.81 8.98
CA VAL A 15 5.42 -5.60 8.76
C VAL A 15 5.94 -4.45 9.61
N ASN A 16 5.22 -3.33 9.66
CA ASN A 16 5.59 -2.19 10.51
C ASN A 16 5.53 -2.53 12.00
N ASP A 17 4.48 -3.22 12.44
CA ASP A 17 4.30 -3.62 13.83
C ASP A 17 5.43 -4.56 14.30
N VAL A 18 5.79 -5.56 13.48
CA VAL A 18 6.89 -6.46 13.81
C VAL A 18 8.25 -5.77 13.75
N CYS A 19 8.43 -4.79 12.87
CA CYS A 19 9.64 -3.96 12.88
C CYS A 19 9.79 -3.22 14.21
N LEU A 20 8.72 -2.58 14.70
CA LEU A 20 8.71 -1.90 16.00
C LEU A 20 8.94 -2.88 17.16
N PHE A 21 8.39 -4.09 17.07
CA PHE A 21 8.66 -5.14 18.05
C PHE A 21 10.15 -5.52 18.09
N LEU A 22 10.76 -5.73 16.92
CA LEU A 22 12.17 -6.11 16.78
C LEU A 22 13.13 -5.04 17.29
N ASP A 23 12.76 -3.75 17.23
CA ASP A 23 13.56 -2.67 17.84
C ASP A 23 13.76 -2.88 19.35
N THR A 24 12.79 -3.51 20.02
CA THR A 24 12.86 -3.85 21.45
C THR A 24 13.37 -5.26 21.73
N HIS A 25 13.24 -6.19 20.76
CA HIS A 25 13.62 -7.60 20.87
C HIS A 25 14.47 -8.07 19.67
N PRO A 26 15.71 -7.58 19.50
CA PRO A 26 16.52 -7.81 18.30
C PRO A 26 16.98 -9.26 18.11
N CYS A 27 16.93 -10.09 19.17
CA CYS A 27 17.34 -11.49 19.13
C CYS A 27 16.17 -12.47 18.92
N ASP A 28 14.94 -11.97 18.76
CA ASP A 28 13.76 -12.82 18.56
C ASP A 28 13.76 -13.39 17.13
N GLN A 29 14.11 -14.67 17.03
CA GLN A 29 14.24 -15.38 15.75
C GLN A 29 12.89 -15.62 15.07
N GLU A 30 11.81 -15.80 15.84
CA GLU A 30 10.48 -16.01 15.27
C GLU A 30 9.92 -14.71 14.69
N ALA A 31 10.08 -13.59 15.39
CA ALA A 31 9.70 -12.27 14.89
C ALA A 31 10.49 -11.91 13.61
N MET A 32 11.80 -12.20 13.56
CA MET A 32 12.60 -12.02 12.34
C MET A 32 12.12 -12.88 11.17
N ARG A 33 11.82 -14.16 11.43
CA ARG A 33 11.30 -15.07 10.40
C ARG A 33 9.97 -14.59 9.85
N TYR A 34 9.05 -14.19 10.73
CA TYR A 34 7.75 -13.65 10.34
C TYR A 34 7.90 -12.36 9.53
N TYR A 35 8.76 -11.43 9.97
CA TYR A 35 9.03 -10.19 9.25
C TYR A 35 9.48 -10.45 7.81
N GLN A 36 10.44 -11.36 7.62
CA GLN A 36 10.95 -11.73 6.29
C GLN A 36 9.85 -12.33 5.41
N GLU A 37 9.06 -13.26 5.94
CA GLU A 37 7.95 -13.89 5.22
C GLU A 37 6.87 -12.86 4.82
N ALA A 38 6.48 -12.01 5.77
CA ALA A 38 5.48 -10.97 5.56
C ALA A 38 5.96 -9.94 4.52
N CYS A 39 7.23 -9.51 4.58
CA CYS A 39 7.84 -8.64 3.57
C CYS A 39 7.82 -9.27 2.17
N CYS A 40 8.21 -10.54 2.04
CA CYS A 40 8.15 -11.25 0.76
C CYS A 40 6.73 -11.35 0.20
N ARG A 41 5.75 -11.67 1.05
CA ARG A 41 4.33 -11.74 0.65
C ARG A 41 3.79 -10.37 0.23
N LEU A 42 4.10 -9.34 1.00
CA LEU A 42 3.72 -7.95 0.72
C LEU A 42 4.26 -7.49 -0.63
N GLN A 43 5.55 -7.74 -0.92
CA GLN A 43 6.16 -7.38 -2.19
C GLN A 43 5.49 -8.07 -3.38
N ARG A 44 5.19 -9.38 -3.26
CA ARG A 44 4.49 -10.15 -4.31
C ARG A 44 3.10 -9.59 -4.59
N LEU A 45 2.33 -9.26 -3.54
CA LEU A 45 0.99 -8.70 -3.70
C LEU A 45 1.04 -7.29 -4.31
N LYS A 46 1.97 -6.43 -3.86
CA LYS A 46 2.18 -5.10 -4.46
C LYS A 46 2.50 -5.21 -5.95
N GLN A 47 3.39 -6.13 -6.34
CA GLN A 47 3.71 -6.37 -7.75
C GLN A 47 2.52 -6.89 -8.55
N ALA A 48 1.76 -7.85 -8.02
CA ALA A 48 0.58 -8.39 -8.68
C ALA A 48 -0.51 -7.33 -8.86
N PHE A 49 -0.67 -6.43 -7.89
CA PHE A 49 -1.61 -5.31 -7.98
C PHE A 49 -1.20 -4.32 -9.08
N ILE A 50 0.08 -3.97 -9.16
CA ILE A 50 0.63 -3.10 -10.21
C ILE A 50 0.47 -3.71 -11.60
N GLN A 51 0.74 -5.02 -11.74
CA GLN A 51 0.55 -5.73 -13.01
C GLN A 51 -0.91 -5.75 -13.48
N ARG A 52 -1.88 -5.67 -12.57
CA ARG A 52 -3.31 -5.57 -12.88
C ARG A 52 -3.74 -4.16 -13.29
N GLY A 53 -2.81 -3.22 -13.39
CA GLY A 53 -3.04 -1.84 -13.82
C GLY A 53 -3.39 -0.88 -12.69
N GLY A 54 -3.32 -1.30 -11.43
CA GLY A 54 -3.55 -0.41 -10.28
C GLY A 54 -2.25 0.19 -9.75
N ALA A 55 -2.21 1.50 -9.52
CA ALA A 55 -1.07 2.14 -8.87
C ALA A 55 -1.29 2.32 -7.37
N LEU A 56 -0.35 1.86 -6.54
CA LEU A 56 -0.39 2.09 -5.09
C LEU A 56 0.30 3.39 -4.70
N THR A 57 1.26 3.83 -5.51
CA THR A 57 2.03 5.07 -5.28
C THR A 57 2.28 5.80 -6.60
N ASN A 58 2.50 7.11 -6.55
CA ASN A 58 2.79 7.94 -7.72
C ASN A 58 4.04 7.48 -8.51
N ARG A 59 4.98 6.79 -7.86
CA ARG A 59 6.22 6.27 -8.47
C ARG A 59 6.00 5.01 -9.32
N GLN A 60 4.83 4.39 -9.22
CA GLN A 60 4.50 3.13 -9.91
C GLN A 60 3.72 3.36 -11.21
N CYS A 61 3.33 4.60 -11.50
CA CYS A 61 2.69 4.97 -12.75
C CYS A 61 3.73 5.38 -13.80
N ALA A 62 3.62 4.81 -15.00
CA ALA A 62 4.36 5.31 -16.17
C ALA A 62 3.91 6.72 -16.58
N ASN A 63 2.65 7.08 -16.26
CA ASN A 63 2.09 8.39 -16.52
C ASN A 63 1.50 8.97 -15.24
N LEU A 64 2.09 10.06 -14.72
CA LEU A 64 1.62 10.73 -13.51
C LEU A 64 0.16 11.22 -13.65
N ASN A 65 -0.28 11.57 -14.87
CA ASN A 65 -1.66 11.98 -15.10
C ASN A 65 -2.65 10.84 -14.86
N GLN A 66 -2.28 9.58 -15.07
CA GLN A 66 -3.16 8.45 -14.71
C GLN A 66 -3.32 8.36 -13.19
N TYR A 67 -2.24 8.50 -12.43
CA TYR A 67 -2.29 8.51 -10.96
C TYR A 67 -3.13 9.66 -10.39
N ILE A 68 -3.06 10.84 -11.01
CA ILE A 68 -3.80 12.03 -10.57
C ILE A 68 -5.31 11.91 -10.89
N ASN A 69 -5.66 11.39 -12.06
CA ASN A 69 -7.06 11.40 -12.54
C ASN A 69 -7.85 10.13 -12.20
N GLU A 70 -7.20 8.99 -11.97
CA GLU A 70 -7.88 7.75 -11.60
C GLU A 70 -8.31 7.77 -10.12
N PRO A 71 -9.44 7.13 -9.75
CA PRO A 71 -9.86 6.99 -8.35
C PRO A 71 -8.79 6.23 -7.55
N PHE A 72 -8.60 6.58 -6.28
CA PHE A 72 -7.58 5.89 -5.50
C PHE A 72 -8.01 4.44 -5.29
N PRO A 73 -7.06 3.48 -5.19
CA PRO A 73 -7.38 2.08 -4.97
C PRO A 73 -8.33 1.82 -3.78
N TRP A 74 -8.25 2.67 -2.76
CA TRP A 74 -9.03 2.58 -1.51
C TRP A 74 -10.33 3.39 -1.51
N ASP A 75 -10.63 4.15 -2.57
CA ASP A 75 -11.79 5.06 -2.65
C ASP A 75 -13.12 4.35 -2.99
N GLY A 76 -13.22 3.06 -2.68
CA GLY A 76 -14.35 2.19 -3.03
C GLY A 76 -15.54 2.27 -2.09
N GLY A 77 -15.73 3.39 -1.39
CA GLY A 77 -16.87 3.63 -0.50
C GLY A 77 -17.71 4.79 -1.01
N GLU A 78 -19.02 4.57 -1.15
CA GLU A 78 -20.01 5.62 -1.48
C GLU A 78 -20.03 6.71 -0.40
N ASN A 79 -19.07 7.64 -0.43
CA ASN A 79 -19.09 8.88 0.35
C ASN A 79 -18.30 9.92 -0.43
N THR A 80 -18.91 10.46 -1.50
CA THR A 80 -18.39 11.62 -2.22
C THR A 80 -18.53 12.87 -1.34
N CYS A 81 -17.68 13.01 -0.33
CA CYS A 81 -17.29 14.31 0.19
C CYS A 81 -15.78 14.26 0.46
N GLY A 82 -15.00 14.95 -0.36
CA GLY A 82 -13.54 15.05 -0.18
C GLY A 82 -12.67 14.30 -1.20
N ALA A 83 -13.17 14.01 -2.41
CA ALA A 83 -12.30 13.65 -3.54
C ALA A 83 -11.49 14.88 -4.03
N MET A 84 -10.72 15.49 -3.12
CA MET A 84 -9.79 16.58 -3.39
C MET A 84 -8.52 16.00 -4.02
N LYS A 85 -8.61 15.55 -5.28
CA LYS A 85 -7.42 15.35 -6.12
C LYS A 85 -7.10 16.58 -6.96
N ASN A 86 -7.99 17.57 -6.95
CA ASN A 86 -7.87 18.74 -7.79
C ASN A 86 -8.20 20.04 -7.04
N ASP A 87 -7.51 20.28 -5.92
CA ASP A 87 -7.32 21.66 -5.46
C ASP A 87 -6.11 22.23 -6.22
N CYS A 88 -6.44 22.92 -7.32
CA CYS A 88 -5.54 23.63 -8.22
C CYS A 88 -4.70 24.71 -7.53
N ASN A 89 -3.52 25.05 -8.09
CA ASN A 89 -3.17 26.38 -8.63
C ASN A 89 -1.65 26.66 -8.59
N PHE A 90 -1.00 26.61 -9.75
CA PHE A 90 0.09 27.56 -10.01
C PHE A 90 -0.54 28.71 -10.81
N GLN A 91 -0.62 29.88 -10.17
CA GLN A 91 -0.82 31.17 -10.85
C GLN A 91 0.42 31.54 -11.64
#